data_AF-A0A357FPB0-F1
#
_entry.id   AF-A0A357FPB0-F1
#
_cell.length_a   1.000
_cell.length_b   1.000
_cell.length_c   1.000
_cell.angle_alpha   90.00
_cell.angle_beta   90.00
_cell.angle_gamma   90.00
#
_symmetry.space_group_name_H-M   'P 1'
#
loop_
_entity.id
_entity.type
_entity.pdbx_description
1 polymer ?
#
loop_
_entity_poly.entity_id
_entity_poly.type
_entity_poly.pdbx_seq_one_letter_code
_entity_poly.pdbx_strand_id
1 'polypeptide(L)'
;MFPNIGQINMHFGLKNWVSETQPRGQKGDYETHIESIRTLSDYARTSGIEIVLENLNCYWALNNISDDTDFAQVNWDNSNEAFGMNPEEWIEMCLDVDRDNVQLCLDTSHVSTYGHRFPEEERAGKIEAFLNRPDLITHVHWSDNYLYDVRGRNDSHLSVGKGSIPTDFHRRVKALQATILLEHFYTKEELHEELEYIERL
;
A
#
# COMPACT_ATOMS: atom_id res chain seq x y z
N MET A 1 -27.16 -10.21 -0.25
CA MET A 1 -26.21 -11.26 -0.70
C MET A 1 -25.59 -10.76 -2.00
N PHE A 2 -24.26 -10.81 -2.12
CA PHE A 2 -23.51 -10.24 -3.25
C PHE A 2 -22.92 -11.37 -4.10
N PRO A 3 -23.70 -11.97 -5.04
CA PRO A 3 -23.36 -13.26 -5.64
C PRO A 3 -22.11 -13.25 -6.54
N ASN A 4 -21.63 -12.07 -6.92
CA ASN A 4 -20.49 -11.89 -7.83
C ASN A 4 -19.28 -11.23 -7.15
N ILE A 5 -19.33 -11.00 -5.84
CA ILE A 5 -18.22 -10.40 -5.08
C ILE A 5 -17.51 -11.54 -4.34
N GLY A 6 -16.25 -11.79 -4.70
CA GLY A 6 -15.41 -12.77 -4.02
C GLY A 6 -14.39 -12.15 -3.07
N GLN A 7 -14.03 -10.88 -3.29
CA GLN A 7 -13.00 -10.19 -2.52
C GLN A 7 -13.39 -8.71 -2.35
N ILE A 8 -13.01 -8.12 -1.21
CA ILE A 8 -13.12 -6.70 -0.93
C ILE A 8 -11.73 -6.20 -0.53
N ASN A 9 -11.22 -5.24 -1.30
CA ASN A 9 -10.08 -4.45 -0.88
C ASN A 9 -10.52 -3.41 0.16
N MET A 10 -9.69 -3.20 1.19
CA MET A 10 -9.94 -2.23 2.23
C MET A 10 -8.65 -1.53 2.66
N HIS A 11 -8.66 -0.21 2.60
CA HIS A 11 -7.64 0.62 3.26
C HIS A 11 -7.82 0.59 4.78
N PHE A 12 -6.70 0.65 5.49
CA PHE A 12 -6.72 0.78 6.95
C PHE A 12 -7.30 2.13 7.40
N GLY A 13 -7.65 2.17 8.69
CA GLY A 13 -8.01 3.40 9.38
C GLY A 13 -6.81 4.32 9.60
N LEU A 14 -7.11 5.54 10.02
CA LEU A 14 -6.10 6.55 10.29
C LEU A 14 -5.55 6.40 11.71
N LYS A 15 -4.23 6.35 11.86
CA LYS A 15 -3.52 6.28 13.15
C LYS A 15 -3.45 7.65 13.80
N ASN A 16 -3.13 8.67 13.00
CA ASN A 16 -3.19 10.07 13.40
C ASN A 16 -3.83 10.88 12.28
N TRP A 17 -4.82 11.69 12.62
CA TRP A 17 -5.52 12.56 11.68
C TRP A 17 -5.97 13.86 12.34
N VAL A 18 -5.09 14.84 12.31
CA VAL A 18 -5.37 16.20 12.74
C VAL A 18 -5.81 17.00 11.53
N SER A 19 -7.09 17.38 11.52
CA SER A 19 -7.69 18.25 10.52
C SER A 19 -8.76 19.12 11.19
N GLU A 20 -8.95 20.35 10.69
CA GLU A 20 -10.01 21.26 11.16
C GLU A 20 -11.41 20.64 10.99
N THR A 21 -11.59 19.79 9.97
CA THR A 21 -12.86 19.10 9.70
C THR A 21 -13.07 17.86 10.57
N GLN A 22 -12.05 17.41 11.29
CA GLN A 22 -12.09 16.23 12.17
C GLN A 22 -11.75 16.63 13.61
N PRO A 23 -12.65 17.31 14.35
CA PRO A 23 -12.36 17.81 15.69
C PRO A 23 -12.33 16.72 16.79
N ARG A 24 -12.74 15.47 16.46
CA ARG A 24 -12.78 14.33 17.39
C ARG A 24 -12.28 13.07 16.68
N GLY A 25 -11.76 12.10 17.43
CA GLY A 25 -11.25 10.85 16.86
C GLY A 25 -9.99 11.04 16.00
N GLN A 26 -9.14 12.01 16.36
CA GLN A 26 -7.89 12.32 15.64
C GLN A 26 -6.79 11.29 15.89
N LYS A 27 -6.95 10.43 16.88
CA LYS A 27 -6.03 9.34 17.18
C LYS A 27 -6.78 8.02 16.99
N GLY A 28 -6.25 7.18 16.12
CA GLY A 28 -6.72 5.82 15.92
C GLY A 28 -6.31 4.93 17.08
N ASP A 29 -7.20 4.01 17.45
CA ASP A 29 -6.93 2.98 18.45
C ASP A 29 -6.67 1.65 17.73
N TYR A 30 -5.49 1.06 17.97
CA TYR A 30 -5.04 -0.14 17.27
C TYR A 30 -5.96 -1.33 17.57
N GLU A 31 -6.26 -1.58 18.84
CA GLU A 31 -7.11 -2.70 19.27
C GLU A 31 -8.51 -2.60 18.67
N THR A 32 -9.11 -1.40 18.71
CA THR A 32 -10.41 -1.14 18.09
C THR A 32 -10.36 -1.38 16.58
N HIS A 33 -9.26 -1.03 15.91
CA HIS A 33 -9.12 -1.26 14.48
C HIS A 33 -9.05 -2.75 14.14
N ILE A 34 -8.24 -3.52 14.87
CA ILE A 34 -8.15 -4.98 14.72
C ILE A 34 -9.50 -5.65 14.98
N GLU A 35 -10.21 -5.28 16.05
CA GLU A 35 -11.54 -5.82 16.36
C GLU A 35 -12.58 -5.45 15.29
N SER A 36 -12.47 -4.27 14.71
CA SER A 36 -13.33 -3.84 13.61
C SER A 36 -13.11 -4.71 12.36
N ILE A 37 -11.85 -5.00 12.00
CA ILE A 37 -11.53 -5.89 10.88
C ILE A 37 -12.02 -7.32 11.16
N ARG A 38 -11.82 -7.84 12.39
CA ARG A 38 -12.33 -9.16 12.80
C ARG A 38 -13.85 -9.25 12.65
N THR A 39 -14.56 -8.21 13.09
CA THR A 39 -16.04 -8.13 12.95
C THR A 39 -16.47 -8.11 11.48
N LEU A 40 -15.79 -7.33 10.63
CA LEU A 40 -16.07 -7.29 9.19
C LEU A 40 -15.77 -8.62 8.52
N SER A 41 -14.65 -9.26 8.88
CA SER A 41 -14.25 -10.60 8.41
C SER A 41 -15.30 -11.65 8.73
N ASP A 42 -15.80 -11.68 9.97
CA ASP A 42 -16.80 -12.66 10.39
C ASP A 42 -18.11 -12.49 9.60
N TYR A 43 -18.50 -11.24 9.32
CA TYR A 43 -19.64 -10.96 8.45
C TYR A 43 -19.38 -11.35 6.99
N ALA A 44 -18.23 -10.97 6.42
CA ALA A 44 -17.84 -11.28 5.05
C ALA A 44 -17.77 -12.79 4.79
N ARG A 45 -17.29 -13.56 5.78
CA ARG A 45 -17.20 -15.02 5.74
C ARG A 45 -18.56 -15.68 5.47
N THR A 46 -19.65 -15.11 5.98
CA THR A 46 -21.02 -15.64 5.73
C THR A 46 -21.43 -15.62 4.26
N SER A 47 -20.76 -14.79 3.46
CA SER A 47 -20.96 -14.66 2.02
C SER A 47 -19.79 -15.21 1.20
N GLY A 48 -18.81 -15.86 1.84
CA GLY A 48 -17.61 -16.37 1.17
C GLY A 48 -16.70 -15.27 0.61
N ILE A 49 -16.72 -14.09 1.20
CA ILE A 49 -15.92 -12.93 0.77
C ILE A 49 -14.61 -12.88 1.56
N GLU A 50 -13.50 -12.76 0.82
CA GLU A 50 -12.18 -12.42 1.35
C GLU A 50 -12.03 -10.90 1.54
N ILE A 51 -11.37 -10.47 2.60
CA ILE A 51 -10.95 -9.08 2.79
C ILE A 51 -9.44 -9.01 2.56
N VAL A 52 -9.00 -8.09 1.69
CA VAL A 52 -7.57 -7.81 1.51
C VAL A 52 -7.24 -6.42 2.02
N LEU A 53 -6.26 -6.34 2.92
CA LEU A 53 -5.86 -5.12 3.60
C LEU A 53 -4.73 -4.44 2.83
N GLU A 54 -5.00 -3.27 2.26
CA GLU A 54 -4.05 -2.57 1.41
C GLU A 54 -3.01 -1.80 2.24
N ASN A 55 -1.71 -1.89 1.90
CA ASN A 55 -0.74 -0.99 2.51
C ASN A 55 -1.01 0.45 2.09
N LEU A 56 -0.77 1.43 2.96
CA LEU A 56 -1.11 2.82 2.69
C LEU A 56 0.11 3.67 2.33
N ASN A 57 -0.15 4.77 1.65
CA ASN A 57 0.84 5.77 1.32
C ASN A 57 1.35 6.55 2.55
N CYS A 58 2.55 7.09 2.41
CA CYS A 58 3.10 8.11 3.29
C CYS A 58 2.65 9.50 2.82
N TYR A 59 1.96 10.23 3.69
CA TYR A 59 1.30 11.48 3.31
C TYR A 59 2.23 12.70 3.37
N TRP A 60 3.10 12.88 2.37
CA TRP A 60 4.02 14.02 2.30
C TRP A 60 3.29 15.36 2.19
N ALA A 61 2.48 15.53 1.14
CA ALA A 61 1.78 16.79 0.87
C ALA A 61 0.73 17.14 1.95
N LEU A 62 0.00 16.15 2.46
CA LEU A 62 -1.01 16.36 3.50
C LEU A 62 -0.39 16.87 4.82
N ASN A 63 0.85 16.46 5.10
CA ASN A 63 1.61 16.94 6.25
C ASN A 63 2.31 18.29 5.99
N ASN A 64 2.03 18.95 4.87
CA ASN A 64 2.66 20.20 4.44
C ASN A 64 4.20 20.08 4.34
N ILE A 65 4.71 18.90 4.00
CA ILE A 65 6.14 18.68 3.77
C ILE A 65 6.43 19.08 2.32
N SER A 66 7.26 20.10 2.13
CA SER A 66 7.68 20.55 0.78
C SER A 66 8.56 19.50 0.10
N ASP A 67 8.49 19.42 -1.23
CA ASP A 67 9.38 18.62 -2.07
C ASP A 67 10.87 18.95 -1.83
N ASP A 68 11.19 20.20 -1.50
CA ASP A 68 12.56 20.64 -1.18
C ASP A 68 13.05 20.20 0.21
N THR A 69 12.18 19.62 1.04
CA THR A 69 12.55 19.18 2.39
C THR A 69 13.34 17.89 2.30
N ASP A 70 14.55 17.87 2.85
CA ASP A 70 15.35 16.65 2.97
C ASP A 70 14.69 15.65 3.94
N PHE A 71 14.80 14.34 3.66
CA PHE A 71 14.15 13.30 4.46
C PHE A 71 14.60 13.34 5.94
N ALA A 72 15.87 13.69 6.21
CA ALA A 72 16.42 13.74 7.56
C ALA A 72 15.92 14.95 8.36
N GLN A 73 15.32 15.93 7.69
CA GLN A 73 14.74 17.12 8.31
C GLN A 73 13.25 16.95 8.62
N VAL A 74 12.61 15.89 8.12
CA VAL A 74 11.19 15.65 8.35
C VAL A 74 10.98 15.20 9.79
N ASN A 75 10.20 15.99 10.52
CA ASN A 75 9.68 15.56 11.80
C ASN A 75 8.37 14.79 11.60
N TRP A 76 8.42 13.48 11.80
CA TRP A 76 7.24 12.61 11.73
C TRP A 76 6.38 12.68 13.00
N ASP A 77 6.85 13.31 14.08
CA ASP A 77 6.09 13.46 15.31
C ASP A 77 4.78 14.20 15.05
N ASN A 78 3.66 13.54 15.32
CA ASN A 78 2.30 14.04 15.09
C ASN A 78 1.92 14.29 13.62
N SER A 79 2.67 13.73 12.67
CA SER A 79 2.26 13.69 11.26
C SER A 79 0.98 12.87 11.09
N ASN A 80 0.10 13.30 10.18
CA ASN A 80 -1.04 12.50 9.74
C ASN A 80 -0.51 11.22 9.10
N GLU A 81 -0.95 10.08 9.62
CA GLU A 81 -0.49 8.75 9.23
C GLU A 81 -1.67 7.78 9.26
N ALA A 82 -1.71 6.88 8.29
CA ALA A 82 -2.58 5.70 8.31
C ALA A 82 -1.87 4.54 9.02
N PHE A 83 -2.67 3.59 9.53
CA PHE A 83 -2.15 2.26 9.82
C PHE A 83 -1.76 1.55 8.51
N GLY A 84 -0.85 0.57 8.59
CA GLY A 84 -0.45 -0.23 7.42
C GLY A 84 0.40 0.52 6.39
N MET A 85 0.88 1.73 6.72
CA MET A 85 1.85 2.46 5.89
C MET A 85 3.27 1.88 6.05
N ASN A 86 3.61 1.41 7.25
CA ASN A 86 4.87 0.73 7.52
C ASN A 86 4.71 -0.77 7.19
N PRO A 87 5.68 -1.41 6.48
CA PRO A 87 5.55 -2.81 6.06
C PRO A 87 5.47 -3.79 7.22
N GLU A 88 6.23 -3.60 8.29
CA GLU A 88 6.16 -4.46 9.47
C GLU A 88 4.82 -4.32 10.20
N GLU A 89 4.32 -3.09 10.36
CA GLU A 89 2.99 -2.86 10.94
C GLU A 89 1.89 -3.47 10.08
N TRP A 90 1.95 -3.29 8.77
CA TRP A 90 1.00 -3.82 7.82
C TRP A 90 0.88 -5.36 7.90
N ILE A 91 2.02 -6.03 7.95
CA ILE A 91 2.09 -7.49 8.11
C ILE A 91 1.58 -7.92 9.49
N GLU A 92 2.04 -7.26 10.56
CA GLU A 92 1.66 -7.61 11.93
C GLU A 92 0.15 -7.45 12.14
N MET A 93 -0.46 -6.40 11.59
CA MET A 93 -1.90 -6.20 11.68
C MET A 93 -2.71 -7.32 11.03
N CYS A 94 -2.25 -7.86 9.90
CA CYS A 94 -2.89 -9.02 9.30
C CYS A 94 -2.79 -10.27 10.19
N LEU A 95 -1.62 -10.47 10.82
CA LEU A 95 -1.40 -11.57 11.75
C LEU A 95 -2.25 -11.42 13.02
N ASP A 96 -2.34 -10.20 13.54
CA ASP A 96 -3.15 -9.89 14.71
C ASP A 96 -4.64 -10.05 14.42
N VAL A 97 -5.12 -9.73 13.22
CA VAL A 97 -6.53 -10.00 12.86
C VAL A 97 -6.83 -11.51 13.00
N ASP A 98 -5.89 -12.37 12.59
CA ASP A 98 -5.96 -13.83 12.73
C ASP A 98 -7.29 -14.41 12.21
N ARG A 99 -7.55 -14.19 10.92
CA ARG A 99 -8.73 -14.71 10.21
C ARG A 99 -8.32 -15.26 8.85
N ASP A 100 -8.78 -16.47 8.55
CA ASP A 100 -8.47 -17.19 7.32
C ASP A 100 -8.92 -16.49 6.02
N ASN A 101 -9.97 -15.67 6.10
CA ASN A 101 -10.49 -14.86 5.00
C ASN A 101 -10.01 -13.40 5.04
N VAL A 102 -8.91 -13.11 5.74
CA VAL A 102 -8.24 -11.80 5.74
C VAL A 102 -6.81 -11.99 5.26
N GLN A 103 -6.44 -11.25 4.23
CA GLN A 103 -5.12 -11.29 3.60
C GLN A 103 -4.64 -9.88 3.29
N LEU A 104 -3.50 -9.76 2.61
CA LEU A 104 -2.86 -8.50 2.29
C LEU A 104 -3.05 -8.13 0.81
N CYS A 105 -3.29 -6.84 0.57
CA CYS A 105 -3.20 -6.21 -0.75
C CYS A 105 -1.94 -5.36 -0.84
N LEU A 106 -1.02 -5.73 -1.73
CA LEU A 106 0.16 -4.91 -1.98
C LEU A 106 -0.16 -3.85 -3.04
N ASP A 107 -0.12 -2.58 -2.67
CA ASP A 107 -0.01 -1.47 -3.60
C ASP A 107 1.44 -1.04 -3.77
N THR A 108 1.95 -1.12 -4.99
CA THR A 108 3.35 -0.83 -5.30
C THR A 108 3.65 0.64 -5.54
N SER A 109 2.65 1.50 -5.76
CA SER A 109 2.89 2.96 -5.77
C SER A 109 3.08 3.48 -4.35
N HIS A 110 2.30 2.97 -3.39
CA HIS A 110 2.38 3.31 -1.97
C HIS A 110 3.75 3.00 -1.37
N VAL A 111 4.38 1.88 -1.71
CA VAL A 111 5.71 1.53 -1.15
C VAL A 111 6.77 2.58 -1.47
N SER A 112 6.69 3.22 -2.66
CA SER A 112 7.61 4.30 -3.04
C SER A 112 7.48 5.49 -2.09
N THR A 113 6.25 5.90 -1.78
CA THR A 113 6.01 7.03 -0.87
C THR A 113 6.59 6.77 0.54
N TYR A 114 6.56 5.51 1.01
CA TYR A 114 7.21 5.09 2.25
C TYR A 114 8.74 5.06 2.13
N GLY A 115 9.28 4.58 1.00
CA GLY A 115 10.72 4.56 0.73
C GLY A 115 11.37 5.94 0.84
N HIS A 116 10.65 7.01 0.45
CA HIS A 116 11.12 8.40 0.57
C HIS A 116 11.39 8.86 2.01
N ARG A 117 10.96 8.11 3.04
CA ARG A 117 11.30 8.40 4.45
C ARG A 117 12.78 8.15 4.77
N PHE A 118 13.53 7.58 3.84
CA PHE A 118 14.89 7.10 4.04
C PHE A 118 15.86 7.70 3.01
N PRO A 119 17.18 7.67 3.31
CA PRO A 119 18.21 8.02 2.34
C PRO A 119 18.05 7.21 1.04
N GLU A 120 18.43 7.80 -0.10
CA GLU A 120 18.26 7.21 -1.43
C GLU A 120 18.83 5.78 -1.52
N GLU A 121 20.01 5.58 -0.95
CA GLU A 121 20.75 4.31 -0.93
C GLU A 121 20.04 3.21 -0.12
N GLU A 122 19.14 3.56 0.79
CA GLU A 122 18.38 2.60 1.60
C GLU A 122 17.01 2.26 1.01
N ARG A 123 16.46 3.11 0.14
CA ARG A 123 15.04 3.02 -0.27
C ARG A 123 14.66 1.68 -0.86
N ALA A 124 15.49 1.14 -1.76
CA ALA A 124 15.27 -0.17 -2.34
C ALA A 124 15.15 -1.24 -1.25
N GLY A 125 16.09 -1.28 -0.30
CA GLY A 125 16.06 -2.23 0.82
C GLY A 125 14.84 -2.05 1.73
N LYS A 126 14.36 -0.82 1.91
CA LYS A 126 13.17 -0.52 2.72
C LYS A 126 11.88 -0.99 2.08
N ILE A 127 11.74 -0.83 0.76
CA ILE A 127 10.52 -1.29 0.08
C ILE A 127 10.46 -2.83 -0.04
N GLU A 128 11.61 -3.52 -0.12
CA GLU A 128 11.65 -5.00 -0.14
C GLU A 128 10.99 -5.63 1.09
N ALA A 129 10.88 -4.90 2.21
CA ALA A 129 10.23 -5.38 3.43
C ALA A 129 8.73 -5.66 3.24
N PHE A 130 8.05 -4.98 2.30
CA PHE A 130 6.67 -5.30 1.93
C PHE A 130 6.51 -6.71 1.36
N LEU A 131 7.60 -7.33 0.88
CA LEU A 131 7.59 -8.68 0.33
C LEU A 131 8.16 -9.73 1.32
N ASN A 132 8.26 -9.41 2.62
CA ASN A 132 8.78 -10.33 3.63
C ASN A 132 7.81 -11.50 3.97
N ARG A 133 6.51 -11.30 3.74
CA ARG A 133 5.46 -12.32 3.92
C ARG A 133 4.63 -12.47 2.64
N PRO A 134 5.25 -12.94 1.54
CA PRO A 134 4.57 -13.07 0.26
C PRO A 134 3.41 -14.09 0.30
N ASP A 135 3.41 -14.97 1.29
CA ASP A 135 2.34 -15.94 1.56
C ASP A 135 1.03 -15.30 2.07
N LEU A 136 1.09 -14.08 2.61
CA LEU A 136 -0.08 -13.33 3.05
C LEU A 136 -0.66 -12.44 1.95
N ILE A 137 0.06 -12.24 0.84
CA ILE A 137 -0.34 -11.31 -0.22
C ILE A 137 -1.14 -12.08 -1.28
N THR A 138 -2.47 -11.86 -1.31
CA THR A 138 -3.37 -12.50 -2.27
C THR A 138 -3.94 -11.55 -3.31
N HIS A 139 -3.71 -10.24 -3.15
CA HIS A 139 -4.08 -9.20 -4.11
C HIS A 139 -2.95 -8.18 -4.28
N VAL A 140 -2.83 -7.60 -5.47
CA VAL A 140 -1.84 -6.57 -5.78
C VAL A 140 -2.48 -5.48 -6.62
N HIS A 141 -2.32 -4.24 -6.19
CA HIS A 141 -2.47 -3.05 -7.03
C HIS A 141 -1.09 -2.71 -7.59
N TRP A 142 -0.89 -3.05 -8.86
CA TRP A 142 0.42 -3.02 -9.48
C TRP A 142 0.58 -1.82 -10.39
N SER A 143 1.50 -0.95 -9.99
CA SER A 143 1.94 0.23 -10.71
C SER A 143 3.42 0.50 -10.44
N ASP A 144 4.04 1.36 -11.24
CA ASP A 144 5.37 1.91 -10.97
C ASP A 144 5.25 3.27 -10.27
N ASN A 145 6.36 3.73 -9.71
CA ASN A 145 6.48 5.07 -9.12
C ASN A 145 7.94 5.53 -9.14
N TYR A 146 8.21 6.77 -8.77
CA TYR A 146 9.55 7.35 -8.86
C TYR A 146 10.35 7.19 -7.53
N LEU A 147 10.89 6.00 -7.27
CA LEU A 147 11.60 5.71 -6.01
C LEU A 147 12.79 6.66 -5.74
N TYR A 148 13.47 7.13 -6.79
CA TYR A 148 14.67 7.97 -6.70
C TYR A 148 14.47 9.43 -7.13
N ASP A 149 13.22 9.87 -7.31
CA ASP A 149 12.89 11.25 -7.67
C ASP A 149 11.80 11.74 -6.73
N VAL A 150 11.83 13.02 -6.36
CA VAL A 150 10.89 13.60 -5.38
C VAL A 150 9.42 13.38 -5.76
N ARG A 151 9.11 13.25 -7.05
CA ARG A 151 7.77 12.90 -7.54
C ARG A 151 7.22 11.61 -6.91
N GLY A 152 8.07 10.67 -6.49
CA GLY A 152 7.66 9.43 -5.86
C GLY A 152 7.19 9.54 -4.41
N ARG A 153 7.18 10.77 -3.86
CA ARG A 153 6.40 11.12 -2.66
C ARG A 153 4.91 11.15 -2.92
N ASN A 154 4.50 11.27 -4.18
CA ASN A 154 3.12 11.19 -4.61
C ASN A 154 2.76 9.77 -4.99
N ASP A 155 1.49 9.45 -4.79
CA ASP A 155 0.89 8.22 -5.23
C ASP A 155 0.59 8.29 -6.74
N SER A 156 1.63 8.05 -7.56
CA SER A 156 1.65 8.44 -8.97
C SER A 156 1.07 7.39 -9.92
N HIS A 157 0.99 6.13 -9.50
CA HIS A 157 0.42 5.02 -10.27
C HIS A 157 0.86 5.00 -11.75
N LEU A 158 2.16 5.00 -11.99
CA LEU A 158 2.68 4.96 -13.37
C LEU A 158 2.50 3.55 -13.95
N SER A 159 2.49 3.46 -15.28
CA SER A 159 2.61 2.16 -15.96
C SER A 159 3.88 1.43 -15.52
N VAL A 160 3.77 0.13 -15.23
CA VAL A 160 4.88 -0.74 -14.80
C VAL A 160 6.04 -0.64 -15.80
N GLY A 161 7.23 -0.26 -15.30
CA GLY A 161 8.43 -0.08 -16.11
C GLY A 161 8.67 1.36 -16.62
N LYS A 162 7.78 2.30 -16.31
CA LYS A 162 7.96 3.74 -16.63
C LYS A 162 8.47 4.57 -15.45
N GLY A 163 8.54 3.99 -14.26
CA GLY A 163 9.07 4.63 -13.06
C GLY A 163 10.50 4.19 -12.76
N SER A 164 10.81 4.13 -11.47
CA SER A 164 12.13 3.75 -10.97
C SER A 164 12.08 2.81 -9.78
N ILE A 165 10.94 2.15 -9.54
CA ILE A 165 10.92 0.97 -8.66
C ILE A 165 11.84 -0.10 -9.28
N PRO A 166 12.71 -0.77 -8.50
CA PRO A 166 13.66 -1.75 -9.02
C PRO A 166 12.99 -2.87 -9.82
N THR A 167 13.58 -3.24 -10.96
CA THR A 167 13.08 -4.34 -11.79
C THR A 167 12.97 -5.65 -11.01
N ASP A 168 13.90 -5.93 -10.09
CA ASP A 168 13.83 -7.15 -9.27
C ASP A 168 12.65 -7.15 -8.29
N PHE A 169 12.27 -5.98 -7.76
CA PHE A 169 11.04 -5.85 -6.98
C PHE A 169 9.81 -6.20 -7.83
N HIS A 170 9.73 -5.66 -9.06
CA HIS A 170 8.66 -6.00 -10.00
C HIS A 170 8.63 -7.48 -10.39
N ARG A 171 9.79 -8.13 -10.54
CA ARG A 171 9.87 -9.59 -10.77
C ARG A 171 9.29 -10.38 -9.60
N ARG A 172 9.60 -9.97 -8.37
CA ARG A 172 9.04 -10.60 -7.17
C ARG A 172 7.53 -10.40 -7.09
N VAL A 173 7.02 -9.21 -7.39
CA VAL A 173 5.59 -8.91 -7.46
C VAL A 173 4.89 -9.80 -8.50
N LYS A 174 5.43 -9.88 -9.73
CA LYS A 174 4.91 -10.75 -10.80
C LYS A 174 4.87 -12.23 -10.39
N ALA A 175 5.78 -12.67 -9.54
CA ALA A 175 5.87 -14.06 -9.08
C ALA A 175 4.91 -14.41 -7.93
N LEU A 176 4.23 -13.42 -7.34
CA LEU A 176 3.26 -13.65 -6.26
C LEU A 176 2.10 -14.52 -6.76
N GLN A 177 1.64 -15.44 -5.90
CA GLN A 177 0.42 -16.22 -6.14
C GLN A 177 -0.81 -15.40 -5.73
N ALA A 178 -1.00 -14.27 -6.42
CA ALA A 178 -2.00 -13.25 -6.10
C ALA A 178 -2.82 -12.88 -7.33
N THR A 179 -4.00 -12.31 -7.10
CA THR A 179 -4.69 -11.55 -8.14
C THR A 179 -3.94 -10.24 -8.35
N ILE A 180 -3.54 -9.96 -9.59
CA ILE A 180 -2.79 -8.75 -9.92
C ILE A 180 -3.67 -7.83 -10.76
N LEU A 181 -3.90 -6.62 -10.26
CA LEU A 181 -4.67 -5.55 -10.88
C LEU A 181 -3.73 -4.41 -11.25
N LEU A 182 -3.77 -3.91 -12.48
CA LEU A 182 -3.13 -2.63 -12.82
C LEU A 182 -4.06 -1.50 -12.36
N GLU A 183 -3.67 -0.73 -11.35
CA GLU A 183 -4.51 0.31 -10.73
C GLU A 183 -4.41 1.68 -11.43
N HIS A 184 -4.22 1.64 -12.75
CA HIS A 184 -4.21 2.83 -13.58
C HIS A 184 -4.72 2.50 -14.97
N PHE A 185 -5.17 3.54 -15.66
CA PHE A 185 -5.44 3.47 -17.08
C PHE A 185 -5.17 4.81 -17.72
N TYR A 186 -4.15 4.86 -18.58
CA TYR A 186 -3.78 6.05 -19.33
C TYR A 186 -4.37 5.99 -20.74
N THR A 187 -3.88 5.07 -21.56
CA THR A 187 -4.33 4.83 -22.94
C THR A 187 -4.24 3.35 -23.29
N LYS A 188 -4.86 2.93 -24.40
CA LYS A 188 -4.75 1.54 -24.86
C LYS A 188 -3.34 1.22 -25.34
N GLU A 189 -2.69 2.15 -26.02
CA GLU A 189 -1.35 2.02 -26.54
C GLU A 189 -0.36 1.80 -25.39
N GLU A 190 -0.47 2.62 -24.34
CA GLU A 190 0.33 2.48 -23.13
C GLU A 190 0.07 1.16 -22.38
N LEU A 191 -1.18 0.72 -22.30
CA LEU A 191 -1.49 -0.60 -21.74
C LEU A 191 -0.82 -1.74 -22.53
N HIS A 192 -0.76 -1.65 -23.87
CA HIS A 192 -0.05 -2.67 -24.66
C HIS A 192 1.45 -2.66 -24.36
N GLU A 193 2.09 -1.49 -24.32
CA GLU A 193 3.51 -1.35 -23.98
C GLU A 193 3.82 -1.90 -22.57
N GLU A 194 2.94 -1.61 -21.61
CA GLU A 194 3.05 -2.08 -20.24
C GLU A 194 2.94 -3.61 -20.16
N LEU A 195 1.97 -4.21 -20.84
CA LEU A 195 1.82 -5.67 -20.88
C LEU A 195 3.03 -6.35 -21.54
N GLU A 196 3.60 -5.77 -22.60
CA GLU A 196 4.84 -6.25 -23.22
C GLU A 196 6.06 -6.13 -22.28
N TYR A 197 6.13 -5.07 -21.48
CA TYR A 197 7.15 -4.95 -20.44
C TYR A 197 6.96 -6.03 -19.37
N ILE A 198 5.73 -6.17 -18.84
CA ILE A 198 5.39 -7.17 -17.82
C ILE A 198 5.70 -8.58 -18.30
N GLU A 199 5.41 -8.93 -19.55
CA GLU A 199 5.72 -10.26 -20.10
C GLU A 199 7.22 -10.58 -20.01
N ARG A 200 8.07 -9.58 -20.24
CA ARG A 200 9.54 -9.71 -20.25
C ARG A 200 10.21 -9.67 -18.87
N LEU A 201 9.46 -9.34 -17.80
CA LEU A 201 9.97 -9.36 -16.43
C LEU A 201 10.43 -10.76 -15.98
#